data_AF-A0A973FSD4-F1
#
_entry.id   AF-A0A973FSD4-F1
#
_cell.length_a   1.000
_cell.length_b   1.000
_cell.length_c   1.000
_cell.angle_alpha   90.00
_cell.angle_beta   90.00
_cell.angle_gamma   90.00
#
_symmetry.space_group_name_H-M   'P 1'
#
loop_
_entity.id
_entity.type
_entity.pdbx_description
1 polymer ?
#
loop_
_entity_poly.entity_id
_entity_poly.type
_entity_poly.pdbx_seq_one_letter_code
_entity_poly.pdbx_strand_id
1 'polypeptide(L)'
;IATVVTDRFSRSLLGHQIVQGLGLPGSLYSDWLNRKANHHNLFSREGWEISMERVGFEVVERVPYLGGQTMQIFDFGHYWALPNLAAHRLIGRWHLAQVINNNQIWESILRPAYDLALDESGTCLFMLCRKR
;
A
#
# COMPACT_ATOMS: atom_id res chain seq x y z
N ILE A 1 10.64 -11.73 10.09
CA ILE A 1 9.95 -11.23 8.87
C ILE A 1 9.90 -9.72 8.98
N ALA A 2 10.28 -9.00 7.94
CA ALA A 2 10.13 -7.55 7.83
C ALA A 2 9.19 -7.21 6.67
N THR A 3 8.37 -6.18 6.83
CA THR A 3 7.60 -5.59 5.74
C THR A 3 8.29 -4.32 5.28
N VAL A 4 8.56 -4.22 3.99
CA VAL A 4 9.22 -3.05 3.40
C VAL A 4 8.43 -2.51 2.23
N VAL A 5 8.64 -1.23 1.95
CA VAL A 5 8.03 -0.52 0.82
C VAL A 5 9.13 -0.18 -0.17
N THR A 6 8.86 -0.36 -1.46
CA THR A 6 9.88 -0.22 -2.51
C THR A 6 9.82 1.14 -3.20
N ASP A 7 10.83 1.41 -4.03
CA ASP A 7 10.91 2.57 -4.93
C ASP A 7 9.72 2.69 -5.89
N ARG A 8 8.93 1.62 -6.07
CA ARG A 8 7.73 1.60 -6.90
C ARG A 8 6.52 2.24 -6.24
N PHE A 9 6.49 2.35 -4.91
CA PHE A 9 5.36 2.87 -4.14
C PHE A 9 4.80 4.17 -4.67
N SER A 10 5.64 5.17 -4.83
CA SER A 10 5.19 6.51 -5.22
C SER A 10 4.40 6.52 -6.53
N ARG A 11 4.78 5.71 -7.52
CA ARG A 11 4.13 5.67 -8.84
C ARG A 11 2.93 4.73 -8.89
N SER A 12 2.88 3.73 -8.00
CA SER A 12 1.78 2.76 -7.91
C SER A 12 0.54 3.32 -7.22
N LEU A 13 0.62 4.49 -6.59
CA LEU A 13 -0.52 5.12 -5.91
C LEU A 13 -1.59 5.59 -6.90
N LEU A 14 -2.87 5.36 -6.58
CA LEU A 14 -3.98 5.87 -7.38
C LEU A 14 -3.98 7.40 -7.41
N GLY A 15 -3.76 8.05 -6.27
CA GLY A 15 -3.70 9.51 -6.22
C GLY A 15 -2.56 10.10 -7.07
N HIS A 16 -1.44 9.37 -7.21
CA HIS A 16 -0.37 9.77 -8.15
C HIS A 16 -0.88 9.78 -9.59
N GLN A 17 -1.54 8.70 -10.00
CA GLN A 17 -2.09 8.56 -11.36
C GLN A 17 -3.18 9.61 -11.64
N ILE A 18 -4.06 9.89 -10.67
CA ILE A 18 -5.11 10.91 -10.81
C ILE A 18 -4.51 12.31 -10.97
N VAL A 19 -3.59 12.70 -10.08
CA VAL A 19 -2.95 14.02 -10.14
C VAL A 19 -2.18 14.19 -11.44
N GLN A 20 -1.48 13.14 -11.89
CA GLN A 20 -0.80 13.12 -13.17
C GLN A 20 -1.77 13.24 -14.36
N GLY A 21 -2.89 12.54 -14.33
CA GLY A 21 -3.94 12.61 -15.35
C GLY A 21 -4.59 13.99 -15.46
N LEU A 22 -4.58 14.79 -14.38
CA LEU A 22 -5.02 16.18 -14.37
C LEU A 22 -3.95 17.17 -14.89
N GLY A 23 -2.81 16.68 -15.37
CA GLY A 23 -1.72 17.50 -15.90
C GLY A 23 -0.81 18.10 -14.83
N LEU A 24 -0.92 17.65 -13.58
CA LEU A 24 -0.08 18.08 -12.46
C LEU A 24 1.01 17.04 -12.17
N PRO A 25 2.10 17.39 -11.47
CA PRO A 25 3.08 16.40 -11.05
C PRO A 25 2.47 15.41 -10.03
N GLY A 26 2.34 14.14 -10.40
CA GLY A 26 1.84 13.08 -9.50
C GLY A 26 2.66 12.94 -8.21
N SER A 27 3.91 13.41 -8.22
CA SER A 27 4.77 13.48 -7.03
C SER A 27 4.17 14.31 -5.90
N LEU A 28 3.35 15.33 -6.20
CA LEU A 28 2.66 16.12 -5.18
C LEU A 28 1.85 15.24 -4.23
N TYR A 29 1.16 14.23 -4.79
CA TYR A 29 0.41 13.27 -4.02
C TYR A 29 1.32 12.27 -3.30
N SER A 30 2.23 11.63 -4.04
CA SER A 30 3.05 10.56 -3.48
C SER A 30 4.00 11.04 -2.40
N ASP A 31 4.55 12.25 -2.51
CA ASP A 31 5.45 12.83 -1.50
C ASP A 31 4.70 13.18 -0.22
N TRP A 32 3.47 13.68 -0.35
CA TRP A 32 2.58 13.89 0.78
C TRP A 32 2.27 12.57 1.48
N LEU A 33 1.89 11.54 0.73
CA LEU A 33 1.51 10.25 1.31
C LEU A 33 2.72 9.55 1.94
N ASN A 34 3.89 9.55 1.29
CA ASN A 34 5.13 9.01 1.87
C ASN A 34 5.49 9.68 3.20
N ARG A 35 5.32 11.00 3.28
CA ARG A 35 5.52 11.75 4.52
C ARG A 35 4.50 11.36 5.59
N LYS A 36 3.23 11.18 5.23
CA LYS A 36 2.17 10.75 6.16
C LYS A 36 2.36 9.32 6.65
N ALA A 37 2.85 8.43 5.78
CA ALA A 37 3.15 7.04 6.10
C ALA A 37 4.50 6.86 6.83
N ASN A 38 5.27 7.94 7.02
CA ASN A 38 6.61 7.91 7.61
C ASN A 38 7.56 6.93 6.92
N HIS A 39 7.47 6.84 5.58
CA HIS A 39 8.42 6.05 4.80
C HIS A 39 9.75 6.80 4.71
N HIS A 40 10.76 6.32 5.44
CA HIS A 40 12.10 6.89 5.42
C HIS A 40 12.94 6.41 4.25
N ASN A 41 12.72 5.17 3.81
CA ASN A 41 13.45 4.56 2.70
C ASN A 41 12.46 3.93 1.72
N LEU A 42 12.69 4.16 0.44
CA LEU A 42 12.00 3.52 -0.67
C LEU A 42 13.06 2.88 -1.56
N PHE A 43 13.83 1.96 -1.00
CA PHE A 43 14.86 1.26 -1.78
C PHE A 43 14.22 0.34 -2.81
N SER A 44 14.97 0.02 -3.86
CA SER A 44 14.59 -1.10 -4.72
C SER A 44 14.58 -2.41 -3.93
N ARG A 45 14.02 -3.46 -4.53
CA ARG A 45 14.03 -4.82 -3.96
C ARG A 45 15.45 -5.30 -3.61
N GLU A 46 16.41 -4.98 -4.48
CA GLU A 46 17.84 -5.29 -4.31
C GLU A 46 18.46 -4.37 -3.26
N GLY A 47 18.10 -3.08 -3.25
CA GLY A 47 18.59 -2.13 -2.25
C GLY A 47 18.19 -2.51 -0.82
N TRP A 48 16.98 -3.04 -0.64
CA TRP A 48 16.56 -3.60 0.64
C TRP A 48 17.35 -4.84 1.05
N GLU A 49 17.64 -5.74 0.12
CA GLU A 49 18.48 -6.91 0.40
C GLU A 49 19.87 -6.48 0.86
N ILE A 50 20.55 -5.62 0.09
CA ILE A 50 21.87 -5.11 0.43
C ILE A 50 21.86 -4.45 1.82
N SER A 51 20.80 -3.71 2.12
CA SER A 51 20.64 -3.04 3.42
C SER A 51 20.52 -4.03 4.59
N MET A 52 19.77 -5.12 4.39
CA MET A 52 19.61 -6.19 5.39
C MET A 52 20.91 -6.97 5.58
N GLU A 53 21.60 -7.31 4.50
CA GLU A 53 22.88 -8.02 4.53
C GLU A 53 23.96 -7.23 5.25
N ARG A 54 24.02 -5.92 5.00
CA ARG A 54 24.98 -5.03 5.64
C ARG A 54 24.86 -5.00 7.17
N VAL A 55 23.67 -5.27 7.72
CA VAL A 55 23.44 -5.30 9.16
C VAL A 55 23.41 -6.73 9.74
N GLY A 56 23.85 -7.72 8.97
CA GLY A 56 24.06 -9.10 9.45
C GLY A 56 22.86 -10.04 9.27
N PHE A 57 21.90 -9.70 8.42
CA PHE A 57 20.81 -10.61 8.05
C PHE A 57 21.04 -11.25 6.68
N GLU A 58 20.72 -12.51 6.54
CA GLU A 58 20.55 -13.17 5.25
C GLU A 58 19.09 -13.06 4.81
N VAL A 59 18.84 -12.60 3.59
CA VAL A 59 17.48 -12.56 3.03
C VAL A 59 17.17 -13.88 2.36
N VAL A 60 16.35 -14.69 3.02
CA VAL A 60 15.94 -16.03 2.55
C VAL A 60 14.91 -15.92 1.43
N GLU A 61 13.95 -15.00 1.57
CA GLU A 61 12.85 -14.87 0.62
C GLU A 61 12.31 -13.44 0.57
N ARG A 62 11.78 -13.05 -0.60
CA ARG A 62 11.11 -11.79 -0.87
C ARG A 62 9.78 -12.04 -1.59
N VAL A 63 8.67 -11.87 -0.88
CA VAL A 63 7.34 -12.09 -1.42
C VAL A 63 6.62 -10.76 -1.58
N PRO A 64 6.24 -10.35 -2.80
CA PRO A 64 5.37 -9.20 -2.98
C PRO A 64 4.00 -9.48 -2.36
N TYR A 65 3.46 -8.52 -1.62
CA TYR A 65 2.10 -8.63 -1.03
C TYR A 65 1.19 -7.47 -1.40
N LEU A 66 1.73 -6.45 -2.08
CA LEU A 66 0.97 -5.41 -2.74
C LEU A 66 1.64 -5.12 -4.08
N GLY A 67 0.96 -5.54 -5.15
CA GLY A 67 1.27 -5.18 -6.52
C GLY A 67 0.81 -3.77 -6.86
N GLY A 68 1.09 -3.31 -8.08
CA GLY A 68 0.81 -1.94 -8.51
C GLY A 68 -0.69 -1.68 -8.57
N GLN A 69 -1.46 -2.60 -9.13
CA GLN A 69 -2.92 -2.48 -9.20
C GLN A 69 -3.57 -2.66 -7.82
N THR A 70 -3.10 -3.61 -7.03
CA THR A 70 -3.58 -3.79 -5.65
C THR A 70 -3.28 -2.56 -4.78
N MET A 71 -2.14 -1.89 -5.01
CA MET A 71 -1.81 -0.62 -4.35
C MET A 71 -2.81 0.48 -4.71
N GLN A 72 -3.28 0.58 -5.95
CA GLN A 72 -4.29 1.57 -6.32
C GLN A 72 -5.63 1.32 -5.60
N ILE A 73 -6.04 0.06 -5.48
CA ILE A 73 -7.24 -0.35 -4.74
C ILE A 73 -7.08 -0.04 -3.24
N PHE A 74 -5.90 -0.32 -2.68
CA PHE A 74 -5.57 -0.01 -1.30
C PHE A 74 -5.58 1.51 -1.03
N ASP A 75 -4.99 2.30 -1.92
CA ASP A 75 -4.98 3.76 -1.86
C ASP A 75 -6.41 4.32 -1.91
N PHE A 76 -7.25 3.80 -2.82
CA PHE A 76 -8.68 4.13 -2.88
C PHE A 76 -9.42 3.85 -1.56
N GLY A 77 -9.09 2.74 -0.89
CA GLY A 77 -9.70 2.35 0.38
C GLY A 77 -9.61 3.42 1.48
N HIS A 78 -8.55 4.25 1.48
CA HIS A 78 -8.43 5.38 2.43
C HIS A 78 -9.54 6.41 2.23
N TYR A 79 -9.89 6.69 0.98
CA TYR A 79 -10.95 7.62 0.62
C TYR A 79 -12.33 7.03 0.81
N TRP A 80 -12.47 5.72 0.58
CA TRP A 80 -13.70 5.01 0.85
C TRP A 80 -14.11 5.06 2.32
N ALA A 81 -13.16 5.26 3.25
CA ALA A 81 -13.46 5.43 4.66
C ALA A 81 -13.96 6.84 5.04
N LEU A 82 -13.95 7.83 4.14
CA LEU A 82 -14.37 9.21 4.43
C LEU A 82 -15.85 9.33 4.86
N PRO A 83 -16.82 8.62 4.25
CA PRO A 83 -18.21 8.64 4.72
C PRO A 83 -18.34 8.15 6.17
N ASN A 84 -17.53 7.17 6.58
CA ASN A 84 -17.51 6.66 7.95
C ASN A 84 -16.93 7.70 8.93
N LEU A 85 -15.88 8.43 8.51
CA LEU A 85 -15.36 9.56 9.28
C LEU A 85 -16.39 10.69 9.43
N ALA A 86 -17.11 11.00 8.34
CA ALA A 86 -18.20 11.98 8.37
C ALA A 86 -19.33 11.54 9.30
N ALA A 87 -19.74 10.27 9.23
CA ALA A 87 -20.74 9.69 10.12
C ALA A 87 -20.30 9.78 11.59
N HIS A 88 -19.05 9.46 11.89
CA HIS A 88 -18.54 9.54 13.26
C HIS A 88 -18.59 10.97 13.77
N ARG A 89 -18.26 11.95 12.92
CA ARG A 89 -18.26 13.36 13.28
C ARG A 89 -19.67 13.96 13.40
N LEU A 90 -20.66 13.44 12.67
CA LEU A 90 -22.04 13.95 12.65
C LEU A 90 -22.95 13.27 13.69
N ILE A 91 -22.83 11.96 13.87
CA ILE A 91 -23.74 11.15 14.69
C ILE A 91 -23.02 10.31 15.75
N GLY A 92 -21.70 10.46 15.90
CA GLY A 92 -20.90 9.72 16.90
C GLY A 92 -20.64 8.25 16.55
N ARG A 93 -21.05 7.78 15.37
CA ARG A 93 -20.97 6.37 14.95
C ARG A 93 -20.05 6.20 13.75
N TRP A 94 -19.12 5.25 13.82
CA TRP A 94 -18.19 4.95 12.72
C TRP A 94 -18.84 4.28 11.51
N HIS A 95 -20.02 3.68 11.67
CA HIS A 95 -20.70 2.99 10.59
C HIS A 95 -22.10 3.54 10.42
N LEU A 96 -22.43 3.95 9.19
CA LEU A 96 -23.78 4.39 8.82
C LEU A 96 -24.80 3.24 8.90
N ALA A 97 -24.41 2.04 8.46
CA ALA A 97 -25.20 0.82 8.56
C ALA A 97 -24.26 -0.41 8.53
N GLN A 98 -24.70 -1.52 9.14
CA GLN A 98 -23.93 -2.77 9.10
C GLN A 98 -23.82 -3.36 7.69
N VAL A 99 -24.83 -3.17 6.84
CA VAL A 99 -24.89 -3.73 5.48
C VAL A 99 -23.78 -3.17 4.57
N ILE A 100 -23.45 -1.88 4.70
CA ILE A 100 -22.41 -1.21 3.89
C ILE A 100 -21.00 -1.72 4.26
N ASN A 101 -20.85 -2.21 5.50
CA ASN A 101 -19.60 -2.75 6.01
C ASN A 101 -19.63 -4.28 6.07
N ASN A 102 -20.55 -4.94 5.35
CA ASN A 102 -20.57 -6.39 5.30
C ASN A 102 -19.37 -6.89 4.47
N ASN A 103 -18.43 -7.55 5.15
CA ASN A 103 -17.23 -8.13 4.54
C ASN A 103 -17.55 -9.09 3.39
N GLN A 104 -18.72 -9.71 3.35
CA GLN A 104 -19.09 -10.63 2.26
C GLN A 104 -19.20 -9.94 0.90
N ILE A 105 -19.65 -8.68 0.86
CA ILE A 105 -19.74 -7.90 -0.38
C ILE A 105 -18.33 -7.52 -0.86
N TRP A 106 -17.50 -7.05 0.08
CA TRP A 106 -16.14 -6.60 -0.21
C TRP A 106 -15.21 -7.74 -0.57
N GLU A 107 -15.37 -8.92 0.05
CA GLU A 107 -14.55 -10.10 -0.25
C GLU A 107 -14.64 -10.49 -1.72
N SER A 108 -15.85 -10.57 -2.29
CA SER A 108 -16.01 -10.91 -3.71
C SER A 108 -15.42 -9.87 -4.65
N ILE A 109 -15.48 -8.59 -4.29
CA ILE A 109 -14.94 -7.48 -5.09
C ILE A 109 -13.41 -7.43 -5.00
N LEU A 110 -12.84 -7.67 -3.82
CA LEU A 110 -11.41 -7.51 -3.55
C LEU A 110 -10.61 -8.79 -3.78
N ARG A 111 -11.24 -9.96 -3.81
CA ARG A 111 -10.56 -11.25 -4.04
C ARG A 111 -9.67 -11.25 -5.30
N PRO A 112 -10.08 -10.70 -6.46
CA PRO A 112 -9.19 -10.60 -7.63
C PRO A 112 -7.91 -9.80 -7.36
N ALA A 113 -7.95 -8.84 -6.43
CA ALA A 113 -6.80 -8.04 -6.05
C ALA A 113 -5.74 -8.83 -5.28
N TYR A 114 -6.08 -9.99 -4.72
CA TYR A 114 -5.12 -10.87 -4.03
C TYR A 114 -4.18 -11.55 -5.01
N ASP A 115 -4.68 -11.96 -6.18
CA ASP A 115 -3.84 -12.53 -7.23
C ASP A 115 -2.95 -11.47 -7.87
N LEU A 116 -3.48 -10.25 -8.06
CA LEU A 116 -2.71 -9.09 -8.52
C LEU A 116 -1.63 -8.65 -7.53
N ALA A 117 -1.79 -8.97 -6.23
CA ALA A 117 -0.87 -8.56 -5.20
C ALA A 117 0.51 -9.22 -5.33
N LEU A 118 0.56 -10.37 -6.00
CA LEU A 118 1.76 -11.16 -6.25
C LEU A 118 2.54 -10.68 -7.48
N ASP A 119 2.12 -9.57 -8.11
CA ASP A 119 2.80 -9.05 -9.29
C ASP A 119 4.28 -8.68 -9.03
N GLU A 120 5.07 -8.68 -10.10
CA GLU A 120 6.50 -8.36 -10.02
C GLU A 120 6.79 -6.88 -9.71
N SER A 121 5.79 -5.98 -9.85
CA SER A 121 5.99 -4.57 -9.52
C SER A 121 6.36 -4.40 -8.04
N GLY A 122 5.89 -5.31 -7.17
CA GLY A 122 6.39 -5.49 -5.81
C GLY A 122 6.46 -4.20 -5.01
N THR A 123 5.33 -3.49 -4.93
CA THR A 123 5.27 -2.18 -4.28
C THR A 123 5.53 -2.29 -2.78
N CYS A 124 5.01 -3.34 -2.15
CA CYS A 124 5.36 -3.72 -0.79
C CYS A 124 5.75 -5.20 -0.74
N LEU A 125 6.76 -5.52 0.07
CA LEU A 125 7.36 -6.85 0.16
C LEU A 125 7.36 -7.36 1.60
N PHE A 126 7.08 -8.66 1.75
CA PHE A 126 7.53 -9.43 2.91
C PHE A 126 8.96 -9.90 2.64
N MET A 127 9.86 -9.61 3.56
CA MET A 127 11.22 -10.13 3.58
C MET A 127 11.37 -11.13 4.71
N LEU A 128 11.64 -12.38 4.36
CA LEU A 128 12.05 -13.39 5.32
C LEU A 128 13.56 -13.28 5.51
N CYS A 129 13.97 -12.81 6.68
CA CYS A 129 15.38 -12.64 7.03
C CYS A 129 15.77 -13.63 8.11
N ARG A 130 16.95 -14.25 7.96
CA ARG A 130 17.61 -15.09 8.97
C ARG A 130 18.80 -14.32 9.53
N LYS A 131 18.93 -14.27 10.85
CA LYS A 131 20.13 -13.70 11.47
C LYS A 131 21.31 -14.62 11.18
N ARG A 132 22.42 -14.07 10.70
CA ARG A 132 23.68 -14.80 10.56
C ARG A 132 24.31 -15.08 11.92
#